data_AF-A0A8T5RRP0-F1
#
_entry.id   AF-A0A8T5RRP0-F1
#
_cell.length_a   1.000
_cell.length_b   1.000
_cell.length_c   1.000
_cell.angle_alpha   90.00
_cell.angle_beta   90.00
_cell.angle_gamma   90.00
#
_symmetry.space_group_name_H-M   'P 1'
#
loop_
_entity.id
_entity.type
_entity.pdbx_description
1 polymer ?
#
loop_
_entity_poly.entity_id
_entity_poly.type
_entity_poly.pdbx_seq_one_letter_code
_entity_poly.pdbx_strand_id
1 'polypeptide(L)'
;METITHNLFAVIIQILCFKFVFFPLNIILTIFLAFISHIFTDAIGIITYHTPEIQKDKFWLIWHVIIYTLSIVSILIFMIPFWFSMLMGNIMDLWDWCILRPIQNRKRKIIPETNWGEKYYFHRIVDATRNKLFYWLPKWNYKKGGILIEILIIVVLAIIIIFFLI
;
A
#
# COMPACT_ATOMS: atom_id res chain seq x y z
N MET A 1 1.22 -5.25 0.37
CA MET A 1 0.24 -5.34 -0.72
C MET A 1 0.73 -4.41 -1.80
N GLU A 2 0.21 -4.52 -3.02
CA GLU A 2 0.78 -3.75 -4.12
C GLU A 2 0.16 -2.35 -4.22
N THR A 3 0.90 -1.40 -4.82
CA THR A 3 0.54 0.04 -4.91
C THR A 3 -0.88 0.30 -5.40
N ILE A 4 -1.39 -0.51 -6.35
CA ILE A 4 -2.78 -0.42 -6.82
C ILE A 4 -3.79 -0.49 -5.67
N THR A 5 -3.60 -1.39 -4.71
CA THR A 5 -4.53 -1.59 -3.60
C THR A 5 -4.56 -0.36 -2.68
N HIS A 6 -3.38 0.22 -2.39
CA HIS A 6 -3.26 1.46 -1.62
C HIS A 6 -3.96 2.63 -2.32
N ASN A 7 -3.77 2.75 -3.63
CA ASN A 7 -4.42 3.79 -4.44
C ASN A 7 -5.96 3.67 -4.40
N LEU A 8 -6.50 2.46 -4.57
CA LEU A 8 -7.95 2.25 -4.56
C LEU A 8 -8.55 2.57 -3.18
N PHE A 9 -7.91 2.14 -2.08
CA PHE A 9 -8.35 2.53 -0.73
C PHE A 9 -8.32 4.03 -0.52
N ALA A 10 -7.24 4.70 -0.93
CA ALA A 10 -7.11 6.15 -0.80
C ALA A 10 -8.24 6.89 -1.54
N VAL A 11 -8.54 6.49 -2.78
CA VAL A 11 -9.64 7.03 -3.58
C VAL A 11 -10.98 6.88 -2.86
N ILE A 12 -11.30 5.67 -2.39
CA ILE A 12 -12.55 5.40 -1.65
C ILE A 12 -12.65 6.30 -0.42
N ILE A 13 -11.57 6.43 0.35
CA ILE A 13 -11.55 7.26 1.56
C ILE A 13 -11.84 8.72 1.22
N GLN A 14 -11.22 9.28 0.18
CA GLN A 14 -11.50 10.66 -0.21
C GLN A 14 -12.94 10.85 -0.67
N ILE A 15 -13.47 9.93 -1.49
CA ILE A 15 -14.87 9.96 -1.92
C ILE A 15 -15.80 9.97 -0.71
N LEU A 16 -15.60 9.05 0.25
CA LEU A 16 -16.44 8.95 1.43
C LEU A 16 -16.33 10.20 2.32
N CYS A 17 -15.12 10.67 2.58
CA CYS A 17 -14.91 11.87 3.40
C CYS A 17 -15.51 13.11 2.75
N PHE A 18 -15.35 13.30 1.44
CA PHE A 18 -15.86 14.50 0.77
C PHE A 18 -17.38 14.44 0.52
N LYS A 19 -17.98 13.25 0.46
CA LYS A 19 -19.42 13.08 0.30
C LYS A 19 -20.18 13.18 1.62
N PHE A 20 -19.62 12.69 2.71
CA PHE A 20 -20.36 12.49 3.97
C PHE A 20 -19.85 13.32 5.15
N VAL A 21 -18.73 14.02 5.02
CA VAL A 21 -18.14 14.81 6.12
C VAL A 21 -18.03 16.27 5.71
N PHE A 22 -18.34 17.17 6.65
CA PHE A 22 -18.26 18.62 6.43
C PHE A 22 -16.82 19.15 6.55
N PHE A 23 -16.55 20.29 5.92
CA PHE A 23 -15.27 20.98 6.04
C PHE A 23 -15.08 21.62 7.43
N PRO A 24 -13.89 21.53 8.05
CA PRO A 24 -12.62 20.99 7.55
C PRO A 24 -12.37 19.51 7.89
N LEU A 25 -13.34 18.86 8.54
CA LEU A 25 -13.18 17.49 9.05
C LEU A 25 -12.99 16.47 7.91
N ASN A 26 -13.58 16.71 6.74
CA ASN A 26 -13.35 15.88 5.54
C ASN A 26 -11.86 15.77 5.18
N ILE A 27 -11.11 16.87 5.20
CA ILE A 27 -9.67 16.89 4.89
C ILE A 27 -8.90 16.14 5.98
N ILE A 28 -9.16 16.47 7.25
CA ILE A 28 -8.46 15.86 8.39
C ILE A 28 -8.66 14.34 8.40
N LEU A 29 -9.90 13.88 8.23
CA LEU A 29 -10.21 12.46 8.15
C LEU A 29 -9.63 11.81 6.90
N THR A 30 -9.58 12.50 5.75
CA THR A 30 -8.93 11.98 4.56
C THR A 30 -7.45 11.67 4.81
N ILE A 31 -6.71 12.60 5.43
CA ILE A 31 -5.29 12.39 5.77
C ILE A 31 -5.16 11.18 6.71
N PHE A 32 -5.89 11.20 7.81
CA PHE A 32 -5.76 10.21 8.88
C PHE A 32 -6.15 8.81 8.39
N LEU A 33 -7.31 8.69 7.74
CA LEU A 33 -7.80 7.42 7.24
C LEU A 33 -6.96 6.90 6.08
N ALA A 34 -6.49 7.75 5.16
CA ALA A 34 -5.62 7.29 4.07
C ALA A 34 -4.30 6.74 4.63
N PHE A 35 -3.67 7.44 5.57
CA PHE A 35 -2.46 6.96 6.24
C PHE A 35 -2.70 5.63 6.97
N ILE A 36 -3.78 5.53 7.75
CA ILE A 36 -4.13 4.29 8.47
C ILE A 36 -4.44 3.15 7.51
N SER A 37 -5.11 3.43 6.39
CA SER A 37 -5.47 2.41 5.41
C SER A 37 -4.22 1.69 4.88
N HIS A 38 -3.11 2.41 4.72
CA HIS A 38 -1.83 1.81 4.34
C HIS A 38 -1.36 0.78 5.38
N ILE A 39 -1.39 1.15 6.67
CA ILE A 39 -0.99 0.27 7.77
C ILE A 39 -1.78 -1.03 7.74
N PHE A 40 -3.11 -0.93 7.63
CA PHE A 40 -3.99 -2.09 7.62
C PHE A 40 -3.80 -2.94 6.36
N THR A 41 -3.74 -2.30 5.19
CA THR A 41 -3.59 -2.94 3.88
C THR A 41 -2.30 -3.78 3.83
N ASP A 42 -1.18 -3.24 4.33
CA ASP A 42 0.05 -4.02 4.39
C ASP A 42 0.09 -5.05 5.51
N ALA A 43 -0.54 -4.77 6.65
CA ALA A 43 -0.63 -5.74 7.72
C ALA A 43 -1.37 -7.01 7.25
N ILE A 44 -2.47 -6.84 6.51
CA ILE A 44 -3.22 -7.96 5.91
C ILE A 44 -2.51 -8.58 4.70
N GLY A 45 -1.52 -7.90 4.09
CA GLY A 45 -0.74 -8.44 2.97
C GLY A 45 0.01 -9.76 3.27
N ILE A 46 -0.04 -10.28 4.49
CA ILE A 46 0.43 -11.62 4.83
C ILE A 46 -0.37 -12.74 4.13
N ILE A 47 -1.65 -12.50 3.79
CA ILE A 47 -2.50 -13.48 3.10
C ILE A 47 -2.45 -13.36 1.56
N THR A 48 -1.78 -12.35 1.02
CA THR A 48 -1.67 -12.14 -0.44
C THR A 48 -0.37 -12.71 -1.00
N TYR A 49 -0.29 -12.89 -2.32
CA TYR A 49 0.95 -13.29 -2.98
C TYR A 49 1.87 -12.08 -3.16
N HIS A 50 2.65 -11.80 -2.11
CA HIS A 50 3.60 -10.68 -2.07
C HIS A 50 4.93 -11.17 -1.50
N THR A 51 5.86 -11.50 -2.39
CA THR A 51 7.18 -12.02 -2.03
C THR A 51 8.17 -10.86 -1.84
N PRO A 52 8.83 -10.74 -0.68
CA PRO A 52 9.83 -9.67 -0.46
C PRO A 52 11.09 -9.84 -1.31
N GLU A 53 11.33 -11.05 -1.82
CA GLU A 53 12.45 -11.40 -2.67
C GLU A 53 11.98 -11.62 -4.12
N ILE A 54 12.80 -11.17 -5.07
CA ILE A 54 12.57 -11.40 -6.50
C ILE A 54 12.58 -12.90 -6.76
N GLN A 55 11.49 -13.42 -7.33
CA GLN A 55 11.42 -14.82 -7.77
C GLN A 55 11.82 -14.92 -9.25
N LYS A 56 12.48 -16.00 -9.63
CA LYS A 56 12.99 -16.21 -11.00
C LYS A 56 11.97 -16.87 -11.94
N ASP A 57 10.77 -17.17 -11.48
CA ASP A 57 9.79 -17.89 -12.27
C ASP A 57 8.86 -16.97 -13.07
N LYS A 58 8.37 -17.48 -14.22
CA LYS A 58 7.53 -16.71 -15.15
C LYS A 58 6.25 -16.20 -14.50
N PHE A 59 5.69 -16.94 -13.53
CA PHE A 59 4.46 -16.53 -12.85
C PHE A 59 4.67 -15.23 -12.07
N TRP A 60 5.75 -15.15 -11.28
CA TRP A 60 6.10 -13.94 -10.54
C TRP A 60 6.26 -12.73 -11.47
N LEU A 61 7.00 -12.91 -12.58
CA LEU A 61 7.23 -11.84 -13.55
C LEU A 61 5.92 -11.35 -14.17
N ILE A 62 5.07 -12.26 -14.66
CA ILE A 62 3.79 -11.93 -15.28
C ILE A 62 2.90 -11.18 -14.27
N TRP A 63 2.82 -11.68 -13.03
CA TRP A 63 2.03 -11.05 -11.99
C TRP A 63 2.48 -9.62 -11.70
N HIS A 64 3.78 -9.38 -11.53
CA HIS A 64 4.31 -8.04 -11.24
C HIS A 64 4.12 -7.08 -12.42
N VAL A 65 4.25 -7.56 -13.66
CA VAL A 65 3.94 -6.75 -14.85
C VAL A 65 2.48 -6.31 -14.85
N ILE A 66 1.54 -7.22 -14.55
CA ILE A 66 0.11 -6.90 -14.45
C ILE A 66 -0.10 -5.83 -13.36
N ILE A 67 0.44 -6.06 -12.16
CA ILE A 67 0.21 -5.17 -11.04
C ILE A 67 0.85 -3.79 -11.22
N TYR A 68 2.06 -3.71 -11.77
CA TYR A 68 2.68 -2.42 -12.10
C TYR A 68 1.88 -1.67 -13.17
N THR A 69 1.37 -2.39 -14.17
CA THR A 69 0.49 -1.78 -15.18
C THR A 69 -0.77 -1.22 -14.53
N LEU A 70 -1.44 -2.00 -13.67
CA LEU A 70 -2.63 -1.53 -12.95
C LEU A 70 -2.33 -0.35 -12.04
N SER A 71 -1.18 -0.37 -11.36
CA SER A 71 -0.74 0.71 -10.47
C SER A 71 -0.52 2.01 -11.26
N ILE A 72 0.16 1.95 -12.40
CA ILE A 72 0.34 3.10 -13.30
C ILE A 72 -1.02 3.60 -13.81
N VAL A 73 -1.89 2.71 -14.27
CA VAL A 73 -3.23 3.07 -14.75
C VAL A 73 -4.03 3.76 -13.65
N SER A 74 -4.02 3.23 -12.43
CA SER A 74 -4.72 3.85 -11.29
C SER A 74 -4.19 5.24 -10.96
N ILE A 75 -2.88 5.45 -11.05
CA ILE A 75 -2.27 6.77 -10.89
C ILE A 75 -2.77 7.71 -11.98
N LEU A 76 -2.71 7.31 -13.26
CA LEU A 76 -3.12 8.17 -14.36
C LEU A 76 -4.60 8.58 -14.28
N ILE A 77 -5.47 7.64 -13.88
CA ILE A 77 -6.91 7.89 -13.78
C ILE A 77 -7.26 8.72 -12.54
N PHE A 78 -6.69 8.37 -11.38
CA PHE A 78 -7.15 8.92 -10.10
C PHE A 78 -6.29 10.05 -9.55
N MET A 79 -5.09 10.30 -10.09
CA MET A 79 -4.20 11.34 -9.58
C MET A 79 -4.89 12.71 -9.60
N ILE A 80 -5.47 13.15 -10.72
CA ILE A 80 -6.06 14.50 -10.79
C ILE A 80 -7.21 14.69 -9.76
N PRO A 81 -8.25 13.83 -9.73
CA PRO A 81 -9.36 14.02 -8.79
C PRO A 81 -9.03 13.67 -7.33
N PHE A 82 -8.10 12.74 -7.09
CA PHE A 82 -7.85 12.14 -5.77
C PHE A 82 -6.40 12.25 -5.30
N TRP A 83 -5.59 13.15 -5.88
CA TRP A 83 -4.15 13.29 -5.56
C TRP A 83 -3.89 13.37 -4.07
N PHE A 84 -4.76 14.06 -3.34
CA PHE A 84 -4.55 14.36 -1.93
C PHE A 84 -4.55 13.10 -1.07
N SER A 85 -5.60 12.28 -1.17
CA SER A 85 -5.63 10.99 -0.47
C SER A 85 -4.60 10.01 -1.01
N MET A 86 -4.36 9.98 -2.33
CA MET A 86 -3.36 9.09 -2.92
C MET A 86 -1.96 9.39 -2.39
N LEU A 87 -1.60 10.67 -2.25
CA LEU A 87 -0.34 11.07 -1.64
C LEU A 87 -0.26 10.63 -0.17
N MET A 88 -1.31 10.90 0.62
CA MET A 88 -1.33 10.55 2.05
C MET A 88 -1.34 9.03 2.28
N GLY A 89 -2.02 8.27 1.42
CA GLY A 89 -2.07 6.81 1.46
C GLY A 89 -0.77 6.13 1.04
N ASN A 90 0.12 6.84 0.33
CA ASN A 90 1.44 6.32 -0.08
C ASN A 90 2.61 7.01 0.62
N ILE A 91 2.36 7.95 1.55
CA ILE A 91 3.43 8.74 2.18
C ILE A 91 4.43 7.86 2.95
N MET A 92 3.96 6.76 3.53
CA MET A 92 4.79 5.78 4.24
C MET A 92 5.75 5.08 3.28
N ASP A 93 5.28 4.69 2.10
CA ASP A 93 6.14 4.13 1.07
C ASP A 93 7.13 5.14 0.52
N LEU A 94 6.68 6.36 0.23
CA LEU A 94 7.55 7.43 -0.23
C LEU A 94 8.65 7.73 0.80
N TRP A 95 8.32 7.73 2.09
CA TRP A 95 9.30 7.92 3.15
C TRP A 95 10.28 6.74 3.24
N ASP A 96 9.79 5.52 3.40
CA ASP A 96 10.66 4.37 3.63
C ASP A 96 11.47 4.01 2.39
N TRP A 97 10.84 3.97 1.21
CA TRP A 97 11.48 3.51 -0.03
C TRP A 97 12.18 4.61 -0.82
N CYS A 98 11.60 5.80 -0.93
CA CYS A 98 12.20 6.87 -1.75
C CYS A 98 13.17 7.76 -0.97
N ILE A 99 13.06 7.84 0.36
CA ILE A 99 13.91 8.71 1.19
C ILE A 99 14.86 7.88 2.07
N LEU A 100 14.31 7.06 2.96
CA LEU A 100 15.07 6.41 4.02
C LEU A 100 16.01 5.32 3.49
N ARG A 101 15.52 4.43 2.61
CA ARG A 101 16.32 3.38 1.96
C ARG A 101 17.51 3.94 1.16
N PRO A 102 17.36 4.95 0.29
CA PRO A 102 18.50 5.55 -0.41
C PRO A 102 19.56 6.13 0.54
N ILE A 103 19.14 6.83 1.59
CA ILE A 103 20.06 7.38 2.60
C ILE A 103 20.79 6.24 3.32
N GLN A 104 20.05 5.22 3.76
CA GLN A 104 20.60 4.04 4.44
C GLN A 104 21.61 3.29 3.54
N ASN A 105 21.29 3.11 2.26
CA ASN A 105 22.18 2.46 1.28
C ASN A 105 23.46 3.27 1.05
N ARG A 106 23.38 4.61 1.01
CA ARG A 106 24.57 5.47 0.94
C ARG A 106 25.46 5.31 2.18
N LYS A 107 24.86 5.27 3.38
CA LYS A 107 25.61 5.05 4.63
C LYS A 107 26.25 3.67 4.69
N ARG A 108 25.56 2.62 4.24
CA ARG A 108 26.12 1.25 4.17
C ARG A 108 27.31 1.11 3.24
N LYS A 109 27.46 1.97 2.23
CA LYS A 109 28.69 2.03 1.41
C LYS A 109 29.91 2.50 2.20
N ILE A 110 29.71 3.24 3.29
CA ILE A 110 30.79 3.77 4.14
C ILE A 110 30.99 2.86 5.36
N ILE A 111 29.90 2.47 6.02
CA ILE A 111 29.90 1.62 7.21
C ILE A 111 28.93 0.46 6.94
N PRO A 112 29.42 -0.70 6.45
CA PRO A 112 28.56 -1.81 6.00
C PRO A 112 27.53 -2.29 7.03
N GLU A 113 27.90 -2.29 8.30
CA GLU A 113 27.06 -2.79 9.40
C GLU A 113 26.09 -1.74 9.97
N THR A 114 26.07 -0.52 9.44
CA THR A 114 25.16 0.50 9.98
C THR A 114 23.69 0.13 9.76
N ASN A 115 22.88 0.31 10.79
CA ASN A 115 21.42 0.19 10.78
C ASN A 115 20.72 1.50 11.16
N TRP A 116 21.41 2.64 10.98
CA TRP A 116 20.96 3.98 11.39
C TRP A 116 19.50 4.30 11.04
N GLY A 117 19.05 3.89 9.86
CA GLY A 117 17.72 4.18 9.34
C GLY A 117 16.60 3.35 9.96
N GLU A 118 16.88 2.17 10.52
CA GLU A 118 15.85 1.20 10.94
C GLU A 118 14.83 1.80 11.91
N LYS A 119 15.27 2.65 12.83
CA LYS A 119 14.37 3.29 13.81
C LYS A 119 13.36 4.27 13.20
N TYR A 120 13.58 4.73 11.98
CA TYR A 120 12.73 5.68 11.28
C TYR A 120 11.81 5.02 10.24
N TYR A 121 11.86 3.69 10.07
CA TYR A 121 10.97 2.98 9.15
C TYR A 121 9.54 2.99 9.69
N PHE A 122 8.62 3.57 8.93
CA PHE A 122 7.20 3.52 9.26
C PHE A 122 6.64 2.09 9.15
N HIS A 123 7.21 1.23 8.30
CA HIS A 123 6.81 -0.17 8.20
C HIS A 123 7.01 -0.97 9.49
N ARG A 124 7.76 -0.47 10.49
CA ARG A 124 7.75 -1.08 11.83
C ARG A 124 6.38 -1.04 12.50
N ILE A 125 5.57 -0.01 12.19
CA ILE A 125 4.19 0.12 12.65
C ILE A 125 3.31 -0.93 11.96
N VAL A 126 3.52 -1.16 10.67
CA VAL A 126 2.86 -2.22 9.89
C VAL A 126 3.15 -3.59 10.51
N ASP A 127 4.42 -3.91 10.77
CA ASP A 127 4.81 -5.18 11.38
C ASP A 127 4.22 -5.36 12.78
N ALA A 128 4.25 -4.30 13.60
CA ALA A 128 3.61 -4.32 14.91
C ALA A 128 2.09 -4.55 14.83
N THR A 129 1.43 -3.93 13.85
CA THR A 129 -0.01 -4.08 13.62
C THR A 129 -0.35 -5.50 13.17
N ARG A 130 0.42 -6.04 12.23
CA ARG A 130 0.31 -7.43 11.77
C ARG A 130 0.44 -8.41 12.93
N ASN A 131 1.50 -8.26 13.73
CA ASN A 131 1.80 -9.18 14.83
C ASN A 131 0.82 -9.07 16.01
N LYS A 132 0.11 -7.95 16.17
CA LYS A 132 -0.87 -7.77 17.26
C LYS A 132 -2.30 -8.09 16.85
N LEU A 133 -2.73 -7.63 15.67
CA LEU A 133 -4.13 -7.73 15.24
C LEU A 133 -4.38 -8.88 14.25
N PHE A 134 -3.37 -9.23 13.46
CA PHE A 134 -3.50 -10.16 12.35
C PHE A 134 -2.59 -11.40 12.48
N TYR A 135 -2.12 -11.70 13.69
CA TYR A 135 -1.21 -12.83 13.95
C TYR A 135 -1.82 -14.19 13.59
N TRP A 136 -3.15 -14.28 13.58
CA TRP A 136 -3.92 -15.49 13.28
C TRP A 136 -4.09 -15.73 11.76
N LEU A 137 -3.76 -14.74 10.92
CA LEU A 137 -3.86 -14.89 9.47
C LEU A 137 -2.77 -15.83 8.92
N PRO A 138 -3.10 -16.69 7.94
CA PRO A 138 -2.14 -17.62 7.39
C PRO A 138 -1.11 -16.92 6.49
N LYS A 139 0.17 -17.33 6.58
CA LYS A 139 1.24 -16.77 5.74
C LYS A 139 1.19 -17.31 4.31
N TRP A 140 0.67 -16.53 3.38
CA TRP A 140 0.48 -16.88 1.97
C TRP A 140 1.35 -16.04 1.02
N ASN A 141 2.24 -15.18 1.53
CA ASN A 141 3.20 -14.37 0.76
C ASN A 141 3.93 -15.12 -0.36
N TYR A 142 4.24 -16.40 -0.15
CA TYR A 142 4.96 -17.25 -1.10
C TYR A 142 4.06 -18.25 -1.85
N LYS A 143 2.77 -18.32 -1.49
CA LYS A 143 1.81 -19.25 -2.10
C LYS A 143 1.13 -18.55 -3.27
N LYS A 144 1.26 -19.12 -4.48
CA LYS A 144 0.64 -18.56 -5.70
C LYS A 144 -0.87 -18.33 -5.55
N GLY A 145 -1.57 -19.16 -4.75
CA GLY A 145 -2.99 -18.97 -4.45
C GLY A 145 -3.34 -17.65 -3.73
N GLY A 146 -2.39 -17.01 -3.06
CA GLY A 146 -2.58 -15.68 -2.44
C GLY A 146 -2.89 -14.58 -3.45
N ILE A 147 -2.62 -14.80 -4.73
CA ILE A 147 -3.01 -13.89 -5.82
C ILE A 147 -4.53 -13.72 -5.91
N LEU A 148 -5.29 -14.77 -5.59
CA LEU A 148 -6.75 -14.74 -5.70
C LEU A 148 -7.36 -13.79 -4.67
N ILE A 149 -6.75 -13.73 -3.47
CA ILE A 149 -7.18 -12.81 -2.43
C ILE A 149 -6.88 -11.36 -2.84
N GLU A 150 -5.72 -11.10 -3.44
CA GLU A 150 -5.36 -9.77 -3.91
C GLU A 150 -6.25 -9.31 -5.07
N ILE A 151 -6.49 -10.19 -6.06
CA ILE A 151 -7.43 -9.92 -7.16
C ILE A 151 -8.82 -9.62 -6.60
N LEU A 152 -9.32 -10.44 -5.67
CA LEU A 152 -10.63 -10.22 -5.06
C LEU A 152 -10.73 -8.85 -4.40
N ILE A 153 -9.72 -8.45 -3.63
CA ILE A 153 -9.68 -7.15 -2.96
C ILE A 153 -9.67 -6.02 -3.99
N ILE A 154 -8.79 -6.07 -4.99
CA ILE A 154 -8.71 -5.06 -6.05
C ILE A 154 -10.06 -4.92 -6.78
N VAL A 155 -10.69 -6.04 -7.15
CA VAL A 155 -11.98 -6.05 -7.84
C VAL A 155 -13.09 -5.45 -6.97
N VAL A 156 -13.17 -5.85 -5.69
CA VAL A 156 -14.18 -5.31 -4.76
C VAL A 156 -13.99 -3.80 -4.59
N LEU A 157 -12.76 -3.32 -4.39
CA LEU A 157 -12.48 -1.89 -4.25
C LEU A 157 -12.82 -1.12 -5.54
N ALA A 158 -12.47 -1.67 -6.71
CA ALA A 158 -12.81 -1.06 -7.99
C ALA A 158 -14.34 -0.96 -8.20
N ILE A 159 -15.09 -2.00 -7.84
CA ILE A 159 -16.57 -1.98 -7.89
C ILE A 159 -17.12 -0.90 -6.96
N ILE A 160 -16.60 -0.79 -5.74
CA ILE A 160 -17.02 0.25 -4.79
C ILE A 160 -16.78 1.65 -5.37
N ILE A 161 -15.61 1.89 -5.98
CA ILE A 161 -15.31 3.17 -6.63
C ILE A 161 -16.29 3.46 -7.76
N ILE A 162 -16.52 2.51 -8.66
CA ILE A 162 -17.46 2.67 -9.77
C ILE A 162 -18.86 3.01 -9.23
N PHE A 163 -19.32 2.30 -8.20
CA PHE A 163 -20.62 2.54 -7.58
C PHE A 163 -20.76 3.96 -6.99
N PHE A 164 -19.69 4.54 -6.44
CA PHE A 164 -19.75 5.90 -5.90
C PHE A 164 -19.49 7.01 -6.93
N LEU A 165 -18.92 6.69 -8.09
CA LEU A 165 -18.67 7.63 -9.17
C LEU A 165 -19.85 7.79 -10.14
N ILE A 166 -20.74 6.80 -10.21
CA ILE A 166 -22.02 6.84 -10.94
C ILE A 166 -23.07 7.54 -10.06
#